data_AF-A0AAJ2N3A1-F1
#
_entry.id   AF-A0AAJ2N3A1-F1
#
_cell.length_a   1.000
_cell.length_b   1.000
_cell.length_c   1.000
_cell.angle_alpha   90.00
_cell.angle_beta   90.00
_cell.angle_gamma   90.00
#
_symmetry.space_group_name_H-M   'P 1'
#
loop_
_entity.id
_entity.type
_entity.pdbx_description
1 polymer ?
#
loop_
_entity_poly.entity_id
_entity_poly.type
_entity_poly.pdbx_seq_one_letter_code
_entity_poly.pdbx_strand_id
1 'polypeptide(L)'
;MISLEDDLFIRYGLAEVLPNDLLARKQDEPLNDSRILQLIEHVQRVVDGQHLDMKKTLNKYADLLEQQRMILFNRRNEILHGRQISNIIANYAPERYELLCEKFGVPTVHSAERQVLLAIMDQCWADHLAYVAYVKEGIHLESLGNNNPLDEFNRLVIAAFEQIDGVIVQKVLEHFSNIDSGGSELHFNDEDLKIPSATWTYTITDQFFPNRVQLL
;
A
#
# COMPACT_ATOMS: atom_id res chain seq x y z
N MET A 1 -34.86 2.39 -14.32
CA MET A 1 -36.07 2.27 -13.48
C MET A 1 -35.57 2.09 -12.07
N ILE A 2 -35.97 2.94 -11.13
CA ILE A 2 -35.51 2.94 -9.74
C ILE A 2 -36.75 2.61 -8.89
N SER A 3 -36.62 1.66 -7.97
CA SER A 3 -37.70 1.29 -7.05
C SER A 3 -37.53 1.99 -5.70
N LEU A 4 -38.63 2.30 -5.03
CA LEU A 4 -38.61 2.80 -3.65
C LEU A 4 -38.11 1.75 -2.63
N GLU A 5 -38.01 0.50 -3.07
CA GLU A 5 -37.44 -0.63 -2.32
C GLU A 5 -35.95 -0.85 -2.63
N ASP A 6 -35.34 -0.05 -3.52
CA ASP A 6 -33.92 -0.23 -3.85
C ASP A 6 -33.05 -0.01 -2.62
N ASP A 7 -31.92 -0.72 -2.57
CA ASP A 7 -30.99 -0.72 -1.42
C ASP A 7 -30.48 0.71 -1.09
N LEU A 8 -30.46 1.61 -2.09
CA LEU A 8 -30.16 3.03 -1.91
C LEU A 8 -31.23 3.78 -1.10
N PHE A 9 -32.50 3.39 -1.15
CA PHE A 9 -33.54 4.01 -0.33
C PHE A 9 -33.51 3.51 1.11
N ILE A 10 -33.29 2.20 1.28
CA ILE A 10 -33.25 1.55 2.59
C ILE A 10 -32.01 1.97 3.37
N ARG A 11 -30.83 1.93 2.73
CA ARG A 11 -29.54 2.20 3.37
C ARG A 11 -29.35 3.65 3.79
N TYR A 12 -30.07 4.58 3.15
CA TYR A 12 -30.04 6.01 3.45
C TYR A 12 -31.31 6.50 4.16
N GLY A 13 -32.10 5.61 4.78
CA GLY A 13 -33.23 5.99 5.64
C GLY A 13 -34.39 6.72 4.91
N LEU A 14 -34.47 6.58 3.59
CA LEU A 14 -35.40 7.39 2.78
C LEU A 14 -36.84 6.93 2.88
N ALA A 15 -37.06 5.69 3.31
CA ALA A 15 -38.38 5.19 3.67
C ALA A 15 -39.04 6.03 4.77
N GLU A 16 -38.26 6.65 5.67
CA GLU A 16 -38.78 7.47 6.78
C GLU A 16 -39.09 8.91 6.39
N VAL A 17 -38.44 9.41 5.33
CA VAL A 17 -38.61 10.78 4.80
C VAL A 17 -39.74 10.85 3.77
N LEU A 18 -40.13 9.70 3.20
CA LEU A 18 -41.20 9.62 2.22
C LEU A 18 -42.57 9.88 2.88
N PRO A 19 -43.40 10.76 2.29
CA PRO A 19 -44.76 10.99 2.74
C PRO A 19 -45.58 9.67 2.80
N ASN A 20 -46.26 9.43 3.93
CA ASN A 20 -47.04 8.20 4.18
C ASN A 20 -48.11 7.91 3.12
N ASP A 21 -48.64 8.95 2.46
CA ASP A 21 -49.60 8.88 1.36
C ASP A 21 -49.03 8.25 0.08
N LEU A 22 -47.71 8.30 -0.10
CA LEU A 22 -47.01 7.70 -1.25
C LEU A 22 -46.62 6.24 -0.98
N LEU A 23 -46.36 5.88 0.29
CA LEU A 23 -46.05 4.52 0.73
C LEU A 23 -47.29 3.60 0.77
N ALA A 24 -48.48 4.16 0.99
CA ALA A 24 -49.73 3.40 1.12
C ALA A 24 -50.40 3.04 -0.22
N ARG A 25 -49.93 3.58 -1.36
CA ARG A 25 -50.50 3.27 -2.69
C ARG A 25 -49.85 2.00 -3.25
N LYS A 26 -50.63 0.99 -3.64
CA LYS A 26 -50.15 -0.08 -4.53
C LYS A 26 -49.76 0.55 -5.87
N GLN A 27 -48.50 0.41 -6.27
CA GLN A 27 -47.93 1.11 -7.42
C GLN A 27 -47.95 0.20 -8.66
N ASP A 28 -49.00 0.32 -9.48
CA ASP A 28 -49.07 -0.30 -10.81
C ASP A 28 -48.63 0.68 -11.93
N GLU A 29 -48.36 1.95 -11.60
CA GLU A 29 -47.99 3.02 -12.54
C GLU A 29 -46.73 3.80 -12.12
N PRO A 30 -45.94 4.38 -13.06
CA PRO A 30 -44.75 5.17 -12.73
C PRO A 30 -45.07 6.43 -11.91
N LEU A 31 -44.36 6.64 -10.80
CA LEU A 31 -44.45 7.87 -10.02
C LEU A 31 -43.66 9.02 -10.66
N ASN A 32 -44.37 10.09 -11.02
CA ASN A 32 -43.81 11.35 -11.51
C ASN A 32 -44.12 12.51 -10.55
N ASP A 33 -43.75 12.36 -9.27
CA ASP A 33 -43.90 13.43 -8.29
C ASP A 33 -42.61 14.26 -8.20
N SER A 34 -42.74 15.58 -8.40
CA SER A 34 -41.63 16.54 -8.28
C SER A 34 -40.95 16.48 -6.90
N ARG A 35 -41.70 16.17 -5.84
CA ARG A 35 -41.17 16.03 -4.47
C ARG A 35 -40.23 14.83 -4.35
N ILE A 36 -40.53 13.72 -5.04
CA ILE A 36 -39.69 12.52 -5.06
C ILE A 36 -38.42 12.79 -5.85
N LEU A 37 -38.51 13.49 -6.99
CA LEU A 37 -37.34 13.89 -7.77
C LEU A 37 -36.41 14.80 -6.97
N GLN A 38 -36.94 15.78 -6.24
CA GLN A 38 -36.15 16.65 -5.35
C GLN A 38 -35.49 15.87 -4.19
N LEU A 39 -36.21 14.89 -3.62
CA LEU A 39 -35.66 14.01 -2.59
C LEU A 39 -34.52 13.15 -3.14
N ILE A 40 -34.70 12.51 -4.31
CA ILE A 40 -33.67 11.72 -4.98
C ILE A 40 -32.43 12.59 -5.27
N GLU A 41 -32.63 13.80 -5.77
CA GLU A 41 -31.52 14.73 -6.04
C GLU A 41 -30.77 15.11 -4.75
N HIS A 42 -31.50 15.35 -3.65
CA HIS A 42 -30.90 15.62 -2.35
C HIS A 42 -30.07 14.43 -1.85
N VAL A 43 -30.61 13.23 -1.92
CA VAL A 43 -29.91 11.99 -1.54
C VAL A 43 -28.66 11.80 -2.34
N GLN A 44 -28.76 11.91 -3.66
CA GLN A 44 -27.62 11.76 -4.54
C GLN A 44 -26.52 12.77 -4.18
N ARG A 45 -26.88 14.03 -3.87
CA ARG A 45 -25.92 15.03 -3.41
C ARG A 45 -25.24 14.65 -2.08
N VAL A 46 -25.99 14.09 -1.12
CA VAL A 46 -25.44 13.60 0.16
C VAL A 46 -24.49 12.43 -0.07
N VAL A 47 -24.90 11.47 -0.90
CA VAL A 47 -24.10 10.28 -1.29
C VAL A 47 -22.81 10.70 -1.98
N ASP A 48 -22.90 11.61 -2.95
CA ASP A 48 -21.75 12.15 -3.66
C ASP A 48 -20.80 12.89 -2.71
N GLY A 49 -21.35 13.63 -1.74
CA GLY A 49 -20.58 14.28 -0.68
C GLY A 49 -19.78 13.28 0.17
N GLN A 50 -20.44 12.22 0.63
CA GLN A 50 -19.78 11.15 1.40
C GLN A 50 -18.71 10.42 0.56
N HIS A 51 -18.99 10.11 -0.71
CA HIS A 51 -18.00 9.52 -1.60
C HIS A 51 -16.80 10.44 -1.83
N LEU A 52 -17.04 11.74 -1.99
CA LEU A 52 -15.97 12.72 -2.15
C LEU A 52 -15.09 12.79 -0.91
N ASP A 53 -15.68 12.88 0.28
CA ASP A 53 -14.92 12.93 1.53
C ASP A 53 -14.16 11.63 1.79
N MET A 54 -14.72 10.51 1.35
CA MET A 54 -14.03 9.23 1.39
C MET A 54 -12.80 9.20 0.50
N LYS A 55 -12.95 9.67 -0.75
CA LYS A 55 -11.84 9.78 -1.69
C LYS A 55 -10.74 10.70 -1.15
N LYS A 56 -11.09 11.85 -0.58
CA LYS A 56 -10.11 12.75 0.06
C LYS A 56 -9.35 12.04 1.16
N THR A 57 -10.05 11.27 1.99
CA THR A 57 -9.45 10.52 3.10
C THR A 57 -8.50 9.45 2.57
N LEU A 58 -8.91 8.64 1.58
CA LEU A 58 -8.06 7.64 0.93
C LEU A 58 -6.82 8.26 0.28
N ASN A 59 -6.97 9.40 -0.38
CA ASN A 59 -5.84 10.10 -1.00
C ASN A 59 -4.80 10.51 0.05
N LYS A 60 -5.22 11.01 1.23
CA LYS A 60 -4.28 11.37 2.31
C LYS A 60 -3.42 10.18 2.74
N TYR A 61 -4.00 8.98 2.83
CA TYR A 61 -3.25 7.76 3.14
C TYR A 61 -2.31 7.37 1.99
N ALA A 62 -2.74 7.53 0.74
CA ALA A 62 -1.97 7.18 -0.44
C ALA A 62 -0.79 8.13 -0.69
N ASP A 63 -0.95 9.43 -0.41
CA ASP A 63 0.06 10.46 -0.68
C ASP A 63 1.39 10.15 0.02
N LEU A 64 1.34 9.71 1.29
CA LEU A 64 2.54 9.31 2.04
C LEU A 64 3.24 8.11 1.40
N LEU A 65 2.49 7.09 0.99
CA LEU A 65 3.04 5.89 0.36
C LEU A 65 3.66 6.21 -1.00
N GLU A 66 3.05 7.11 -1.76
CA GLU A 66 3.58 7.55 -3.04
C GLU A 66 4.91 8.30 -2.86
N GLN A 67 5.01 9.17 -1.85
CA GLN A 67 6.27 9.83 -1.51
C GLN A 67 7.38 8.81 -1.17
N GLN A 68 7.07 7.85 -0.31
CA GLN A 68 8.00 6.78 0.07
C GLN A 68 8.41 5.91 -1.12
N ARG A 69 7.44 5.56 -1.98
CA ARG A 69 7.67 4.82 -3.23
C ARG A 69 8.64 5.56 -4.13
N MET A 70 8.48 6.87 -4.29
CA MET A 70 9.37 7.69 -5.13
C MET A 70 10.79 7.73 -4.59
N ILE A 71 10.97 7.86 -3.27
CA ILE A 71 12.29 7.85 -2.64
C ILE A 71 13.02 6.53 -2.97
N LEU A 72 12.37 5.41 -2.70
CA LEU A 72 12.99 4.09 -2.89
C LEU A 72 13.20 3.78 -4.39
N PHE A 73 12.22 4.10 -5.23
CA PHE A 73 12.31 3.93 -6.68
C PHE A 73 13.49 4.69 -7.27
N ASN A 74 13.66 5.97 -6.90
CA ASN A 74 14.75 6.79 -7.41
C ASN A 74 16.11 6.20 -7.00
N ARG A 75 16.29 5.85 -5.72
CA ARG A 75 17.52 5.21 -5.25
C ARG A 75 17.81 3.89 -5.97
N ARG A 76 16.80 3.02 -6.10
CA ARG A 76 16.92 1.75 -6.85
C ARG A 76 17.36 2.01 -8.28
N ASN A 77 16.80 3.03 -8.92
CA ASN A 77 17.08 3.39 -10.30
C ASN A 77 18.52 3.91 -10.50
N GLU A 78 19.06 4.66 -9.55
CA GLU A 78 20.46 5.10 -9.54
C GLU A 78 21.43 3.91 -9.45
N ILE A 79 21.12 2.93 -8.59
CA ILE A 79 21.90 1.71 -8.42
C ILE A 79 21.85 0.84 -9.69
N LEU A 80 20.65 0.65 -10.25
CA LEU A 80 20.43 -0.16 -11.45
C LEU A 80 21.25 0.34 -12.63
N HIS A 81 21.26 1.66 -12.85
CA HIS A 81 22.00 2.30 -13.95
C HIS A 81 23.47 2.55 -13.64
N GLY A 82 23.96 2.14 -12.46
CA GLY A 82 25.35 2.32 -12.05
C GLY A 82 25.78 3.78 -11.82
N ARG A 83 24.81 4.70 -11.67
CA ARG A 83 25.09 6.10 -11.30
C ARG A 83 25.51 6.22 -9.84
N GLN A 84 25.06 5.27 -9.02
CA GLN A 84 25.53 5.08 -7.64
C GLN A 84 26.13 3.68 -7.50
N ILE A 85 27.38 3.60 -7.07
CA ILE A 85 28.04 2.33 -6.74
C ILE A 85 27.74 2.03 -5.27
N SER A 86 27.13 0.87 -5.01
CA SER A 86 27.03 0.34 -3.65
C SER A 86 28.41 -0.08 -3.16
N ASN A 87 28.73 0.28 -1.93
CA ASN A 87 29.94 -0.12 -1.22
C ASN A 87 29.58 -0.53 0.22
N ILE A 88 28.42 -1.16 0.41
CA ILE A 88 27.91 -1.56 1.72
C ILE A 88 28.90 -2.53 2.37
N ILE A 89 29.32 -3.57 1.66
CA ILE A 89 30.25 -4.57 2.24
C ILE A 89 31.58 -3.90 2.60
N ALA A 90 32.13 -3.08 1.69
CA ALA A 90 33.39 -2.38 1.94
C ALA A 90 33.31 -1.42 3.14
N ASN A 91 32.17 -0.76 3.35
CA ASN A 91 31.98 0.21 4.44
C ASN A 91 31.73 -0.45 5.80
N TYR A 92 30.97 -1.54 5.84
CA TYR A 92 30.51 -2.14 7.09
C TYR A 92 31.24 -3.45 7.46
N ALA A 93 31.88 -4.13 6.50
CA ALA A 93 32.61 -5.38 6.69
C ALA A 93 33.86 -5.44 5.77
N PRO A 94 34.86 -4.55 5.97
CA PRO A 94 36.00 -4.39 5.06
C PRO A 94 36.85 -5.67 4.91
N GLU A 95 37.09 -6.41 5.99
CA GLU A 95 37.85 -7.67 5.96
C GLU A 95 37.17 -8.71 5.06
N ARG A 96 35.83 -8.77 5.12
CA ARG A 96 35.04 -9.67 4.27
C ARG A 96 35.07 -9.24 2.81
N TYR A 97 34.98 -7.93 2.57
CA TYR A 97 35.07 -7.37 1.22
C TYR A 97 36.41 -7.70 0.56
N GLU A 98 37.52 -7.53 1.29
CA GLU A 98 38.86 -7.83 0.79
C GLU A 98 39.00 -9.31 0.41
N LEU A 99 38.58 -10.23 1.30
CA LEU A 99 38.60 -11.67 1.02
C LEU A 99 37.76 -12.06 -0.20
N LEU A 100 36.60 -11.45 -0.39
CA LEU A 100 35.76 -11.68 -1.57
C LEU A 100 36.44 -11.14 -2.84
N CYS A 101 37.10 -9.99 -2.76
CA CYS A 101 37.79 -9.37 -3.89
C CYS A 101 39.04 -10.14 -4.31
N GLU A 102 39.84 -10.65 -3.35
CA GLU A 102 40.98 -11.51 -3.64
C GLU A 102 40.56 -12.78 -4.38
N LYS A 103 39.41 -13.35 -4.01
CA LYS A 103 38.94 -14.61 -4.57
C LYS A 103 38.25 -14.46 -5.93
N PHE A 104 37.36 -13.48 -6.06
CA PHE A 104 36.45 -13.38 -7.22
C PHE A 104 36.71 -12.16 -8.11
N GLY A 105 37.57 -11.24 -7.67
CA GLY A 105 37.83 -9.98 -8.35
C GLY A 105 36.80 -8.89 -8.04
N VAL A 106 37.29 -7.66 -7.97
CA VAL A 106 36.50 -6.45 -7.68
C VAL A 106 35.27 -6.28 -8.59
N PRO A 107 35.35 -6.45 -9.93
CA PRO A 107 34.19 -6.27 -10.80
C PRO A 107 33.05 -7.26 -10.52
N THR A 108 33.40 -8.50 -10.18
CA THR A 108 32.45 -9.57 -9.84
C THR A 108 31.73 -9.25 -8.54
N VAL A 109 32.47 -8.85 -7.50
CA VAL A 109 31.92 -8.49 -6.19
C VAL A 109 30.99 -7.28 -6.28
N HIS A 110 31.33 -6.26 -7.06
CA HIS A 110 30.42 -5.12 -7.26
C HIS A 110 29.14 -5.51 -8.01
N SER A 111 29.25 -6.31 -9.07
CA SER A 111 28.08 -6.76 -9.83
C SER A 111 27.16 -7.62 -8.96
N ALA A 112 27.75 -8.49 -8.15
CA ALA A 112 27.11 -9.30 -7.14
C ALA A 112 26.35 -8.46 -6.11
N GLU A 113 27.06 -7.52 -5.45
CA GLU A 113 26.49 -6.64 -4.44
C GLU A 113 25.32 -5.84 -5.00
N ARG A 114 25.46 -5.32 -6.23
CA ARG A 114 24.37 -4.60 -6.90
C ARG A 114 23.13 -5.46 -7.09
N GLN A 115 23.28 -6.71 -7.55
CA GLN A 115 22.14 -7.62 -7.76
C GLN A 115 21.44 -7.95 -6.44
N VAL A 116 22.21 -8.34 -5.43
CA VAL A 116 21.72 -8.63 -4.08
C VAL A 116 21.00 -7.42 -3.47
N LEU A 117 21.61 -6.24 -3.58
CA LEU A 117 21.01 -5.00 -3.08
C LEU A 117 19.67 -4.69 -3.74
N LEU A 118 19.59 -4.78 -5.08
CA LEU A 118 18.34 -4.51 -5.80
C LEU A 118 17.22 -5.46 -5.37
N ALA A 119 17.51 -6.76 -5.24
CA ALA A 119 16.53 -7.73 -4.79
C ALA A 119 16.08 -7.51 -3.34
N ILE A 120 17.01 -7.19 -2.44
CA ILE A 120 16.69 -6.87 -1.04
C ILE A 120 15.86 -5.59 -0.95
N MET A 121 16.16 -4.56 -1.75
CA MET A 121 15.35 -3.35 -1.80
C MET A 121 13.90 -3.64 -2.22
N ASP A 122 13.72 -4.47 -3.26
CA ASP A 122 12.39 -4.87 -3.75
C ASP A 122 11.62 -5.69 -2.69
N GLN A 123 12.30 -6.62 -1.99
CA GLN A 123 11.70 -7.38 -0.90
C GLN A 123 11.32 -6.49 0.29
N CYS A 124 12.20 -5.58 0.72
CA CYS A 124 11.92 -4.67 1.83
C CYS A 124 10.74 -3.73 1.52
N TRP A 125 10.58 -3.32 0.26
CA TRP A 125 9.41 -2.56 -0.16
C TRP A 125 8.12 -3.38 -0.06
N ALA A 126 8.14 -4.63 -0.52
CA ALA A 126 6.99 -5.53 -0.42
C ALA A 126 6.61 -5.79 1.05
N ASP A 127 7.58 -6.04 1.91
CA ASP A 127 7.38 -6.21 3.36
C ASP A 127 6.77 -4.93 3.98
N HIS A 128 7.24 -3.75 3.57
CA HIS A 128 6.71 -2.45 4.02
C HIS A 128 5.25 -2.25 3.59
N LEU A 129 4.90 -2.55 2.33
CA LEU A 129 3.52 -2.47 1.85
C LEU A 129 2.58 -3.41 2.62
N ALA A 130 3.05 -4.61 2.96
CA ALA A 130 2.30 -5.55 3.79
C ALA A 130 2.07 -4.99 5.21
N TYR A 131 3.09 -4.38 5.82
CA TYR A 131 2.96 -3.71 7.11
C TYR A 131 1.97 -2.53 7.06
N VAL A 132 2.05 -1.70 6.02
CA VAL A 132 1.13 -0.58 5.79
C VAL A 132 -0.32 -1.06 5.68
N ALA A 133 -0.57 -2.15 4.95
CA ALA A 133 -1.90 -2.74 4.85
C ALA A 133 -2.43 -3.18 6.23
N TYR A 134 -1.58 -3.86 7.00
CA TYR A 134 -1.91 -4.26 8.38
C TYR A 134 -2.24 -3.06 9.29
N VAL A 135 -1.42 -2.01 9.26
CA VAL A 135 -1.67 -0.79 10.06
C VAL A 135 -2.99 -0.14 9.64
N LYS A 136 -3.25 -0.05 8.34
CA LYS A 136 -4.49 0.54 7.80
C LYS A 136 -5.73 -0.24 8.26
N GLU A 137 -5.69 -1.56 8.31
CA GLU A 137 -6.80 -2.38 8.80
C GLU A 137 -7.04 -2.21 10.32
N GLY A 138 -5.96 -2.07 11.10
CA GLY A 138 -6.04 -1.94 12.57
C GLY A 138 -6.41 -0.55 13.08
N ILE A 139 -6.07 0.52 12.35
CA ILE A 139 -6.16 1.90 12.86
C ILE A 139 -7.60 2.37 13.14
N HIS A 140 -8.59 1.74 12.51
CA HIS A 140 -10.00 2.04 12.75
C HIS A 140 -10.47 1.63 14.16
N LEU A 141 -9.77 0.70 14.83
CA LEU A 141 -10.06 0.30 16.20
C LEU A 141 -9.49 1.29 17.24
N GLU A 142 -8.44 2.03 16.87
CA GLU A 142 -7.78 3.02 17.74
C GLU A 142 -8.49 4.38 17.77
N SER A 143 -9.41 4.64 16.84
CA SER A 143 -10.28 5.84 16.85
C SER A 143 -11.16 5.95 18.11
N LEU A 144 -11.23 4.90 18.94
CA LEU A 144 -11.87 4.93 20.26
C LEU A 144 -11.07 5.77 21.28
N GLY A 145 -9.78 6.03 21.02
CA GLY A 145 -8.85 6.71 21.91
C GLY A 145 -8.53 8.15 21.52
N ASN A 146 -9.52 9.01 21.25
CA ASN A 146 -9.42 10.48 21.09
C ASN A 146 -8.31 11.08 20.17
N ASN A 147 -7.49 10.27 19.51
CA ASN A 147 -6.43 10.65 18.58
C ASN A 147 -6.95 10.54 17.14
N ASN A 148 -6.43 11.39 16.26
CA ASN A 148 -6.75 11.35 14.84
C ASN A 148 -6.13 10.10 14.19
N PRO A 149 -6.92 9.17 13.61
CA PRO A 149 -6.40 7.94 13.02
C PRO A 149 -5.35 8.16 11.93
N LEU A 150 -5.48 9.24 11.15
CA LEU A 150 -4.52 9.56 10.09
C LEU A 150 -3.14 9.90 10.66
N ASP A 151 -3.08 10.62 11.77
CA ASP A 151 -1.81 11.05 12.36
C ASP A 151 -1.06 9.86 12.95
N GLU A 152 -1.78 8.95 13.59
CA GLU A 152 -1.19 7.72 14.13
C GLU A 152 -0.76 6.75 13.01
N PHE A 153 -1.58 6.59 11.95
CA PHE A 153 -1.17 5.85 10.76
C PHE A 153 0.14 6.41 10.19
N ASN A 154 0.20 7.73 9.97
CA ASN A 154 1.39 8.38 9.42
C ASN A 154 2.61 8.16 10.32
N ARG A 155 2.44 8.30 11.64
CA ARG A 155 3.50 8.08 12.62
C ARG A 155 4.08 6.68 12.53
N LEU A 156 3.23 5.65 12.49
CA LEU A 156 3.65 4.24 12.40
C LEU A 156 4.32 3.93 11.07
N VAL A 157 3.72 4.36 9.96
CA VAL A 157 4.24 4.10 8.61
C VAL A 157 5.56 4.83 8.34
N ILE A 158 5.71 6.06 8.82
CA ILE A 158 6.98 6.81 8.74
C ILE A 158 8.05 6.10 9.56
N ALA A 159 7.76 5.75 10.82
CA ALA A 159 8.72 5.07 11.69
C ALA A 159 9.19 3.74 11.09
N ALA A 160 8.29 2.96 10.49
CA ALA A 160 8.66 1.71 9.80
C ALA A 160 9.52 1.96 8.56
N PHE A 161 9.17 2.97 7.75
CA PHE A 161 9.94 3.32 6.55
C PHE A 161 11.36 3.78 6.87
N GLU A 162 11.55 4.54 7.96
CA GLU A 162 12.88 4.98 8.42
C GLU A 162 13.82 3.82 8.77
N GLN A 163 13.29 2.64 9.11
CA GLN A 163 14.10 1.44 9.39
C GLN A 163 14.55 0.70 8.14
N ILE A 164 13.95 0.95 6.97
CA ILE A 164 14.19 0.17 5.73
C ILE A 164 15.69 0.17 5.38
N ASP A 165 16.37 1.30 5.53
CA ASP A 165 17.79 1.41 5.18
C ASP A 165 18.69 0.53 6.05
N GLY A 166 18.42 0.52 7.36
CA GLY A 166 19.12 -0.35 8.30
C GLY A 166 18.88 -1.83 7.98
N VAL A 167 17.63 -2.19 7.69
CA VAL A 167 17.25 -3.56 7.32
C VAL A 167 17.92 -3.99 6.01
N ILE A 168 17.99 -3.10 5.01
CA ILE A 168 18.69 -3.38 3.74
C ILE A 168 20.16 -3.68 4.01
N VAL A 169 20.86 -2.83 4.76
CA VAL A 169 22.29 -3.02 5.08
C VAL A 169 22.50 -4.34 5.80
N GLN A 170 21.69 -4.63 6.82
CA GLN A 170 21.78 -5.86 7.59
C GLN A 170 21.59 -7.10 6.70
N LYS A 171 20.53 -7.13 5.87
CA LYS A 171 20.24 -8.26 4.98
C LYS A 171 21.35 -8.45 3.93
N VAL A 172 21.94 -7.36 3.41
CA VAL A 172 23.08 -7.45 2.48
C VAL A 172 24.29 -8.09 3.17
N LEU A 173 24.64 -7.62 4.37
CA LEU A 173 25.78 -8.18 5.11
C LEU A 173 25.58 -9.65 5.46
N GLU A 174 24.39 -10.01 5.92
CA GLU A 174 24.03 -11.41 6.21
C GLU A 174 24.18 -12.29 4.97
N HIS A 175 23.67 -11.82 3.82
CA HIS A 175 23.80 -12.54 2.55
C HIS A 175 25.28 -12.80 2.20
N PHE A 176 26.15 -11.80 2.30
CA PHE A 176 27.57 -11.95 1.96
C PHE A 176 28.39 -12.66 3.03
N SER A 177 27.94 -12.70 4.28
CA SER A 177 28.57 -13.50 5.34
C SER A 177 28.34 -15.00 5.12
N ASN A 178 27.18 -15.40 4.61
CA ASN A 178 26.81 -16.80 4.41
C ASN A 178 27.41 -17.44 3.13
N ILE A 179 27.99 -16.66 2.23
CA ILE A 179 28.61 -17.19 1.01
C ILE A 179 29.86 -18.00 1.38
N ASP A 180 29.80 -19.32 1.20
CA ASP A 180 30.94 -20.18 1.48
C ASP A 180 32.11 -19.90 0.54
N SER A 181 33.30 -19.75 1.14
CA SER A 181 34.57 -19.57 0.46
C SER A 181 35.00 -20.80 -0.39
N GLY A 182 34.14 -21.79 -0.62
CA GLY A 182 34.45 -23.04 -1.34
C GLY A 182 34.16 -23.03 -2.84
N GLY A 183 33.20 -22.24 -3.33
CA GLY A 183 32.80 -22.25 -4.76
C GLY A 183 33.71 -21.42 -5.67
N SER A 184 33.97 -21.89 -6.90
CA SER A 184 34.83 -21.20 -7.88
C SER A 184 34.17 -20.00 -8.58
N GLU A 185 32.84 -19.88 -8.52
CA GLU A 185 32.07 -18.80 -9.13
C GLU A 185 31.05 -18.24 -8.12
N LEU A 186 30.88 -16.91 -8.10
CA LEU A 186 29.78 -16.24 -7.41
C LEU A 186 28.52 -16.34 -8.30
N HIS A 187 27.90 -17.52 -8.33
CA HIS A 187 26.56 -17.66 -8.89
C HIS A 187 25.54 -17.38 -7.80
N PHE A 188 24.72 -16.36 -8.01
CA PHE A 188 23.52 -16.14 -7.21
C PHE A 188 22.43 -17.00 -7.83
N ASN A 189 22.00 -18.04 -7.15
CA ASN A 189 20.80 -18.75 -7.58
C ASN A 189 19.60 -17.87 -7.27
N ASP A 190 18.66 -17.75 -8.22
CA ASP A 190 17.41 -17.00 -8.04
C ASP A 190 16.60 -17.48 -6.81
N GLU A 191 16.83 -18.73 -6.37
CA GLU A 191 16.27 -19.30 -5.13
C GLU A 191 16.74 -18.59 -3.86
N ASP A 192 17.99 -18.12 -3.80
CA ASP A 192 18.54 -17.43 -2.63
C ASP A 192 17.99 -16.00 -2.49
N LEU A 193 17.68 -15.36 -3.62
CA LEU A 193 17.16 -13.98 -3.66
C LEU A 193 15.62 -13.90 -3.58
N LYS A 194 14.90 -15.02 -3.45
CA LYS A 194 13.42 -15.08 -3.47
C LYS A 194 12.78 -14.26 -4.60
N ILE A 195 13.40 -14.23 -5.78
CA ILE A 195 12.84 -13.50 -6.92
C ILE A 195 11.56 -14.26 -7.33
N PRO A 196 10.38 -13.60 -7.35
CA PRO A 196 9.15 -14.29 -7.70
C PRO A 196 9.22 -14.78 -9.15
N SER A 197 9.00 -16.08 -9.36
CA SER A 197 9.03 -16.71 -10.67
C SER A 197 7.90 -16.26 -11.60
N ALA A 198 6.84 -15.68 -11.04
CA ALA A 198 5.74 -15.05 -11.77
C ALA A 198 5.17 -13.87 -10.99
N THR A 199 5.01 -12.74 -11.68
CA THR A 199 4.39 -11.52 -11.12
C THR A 199 3.12 -11.23 -11.90
N TRP A 200 1.97 -11.32 -11.22
CA TRP A 200 0.66 -11.02 -11.81
C TRP A 200 0.23 -9.61 -11.41
N THR A 201 -0.10 -8.80 -12.40
CA THR A 201 -0.67 -7.47 -12.18
C THR A 201 -2.19 -7.58 -12.28
N TYR A 202 -2.89 -7.15 -11.23
CA TYR A 202 -4.35 -7.10 -11.19
C TYR A 202 -4.82 -5.76 -10.65
N THR A 203 -6.03 -5.35 -11.04
CA THR A 203 -6.69 -4.17 -10.49
C THR A 203 -7.53 -4.61 -9.29
N ILE A 204 -7.21 -4.08 -8.11
CA ILE A 204 -8.01 -4.29 -6.91
C ILE A 204 -9.28 -3.45 -7.01
N THR A 205 -10.43 -4.08 -6.77
CA THR A 205 -11.74 -3.40 -6.68
C THR A 205 -12.26 -3.60 -5.25
N ASP A 206 -11.59 -2.99 -4.27
CA ASP A 206 -12.00 -3.14 -2.86
C ASP A 206 -13.23 -2.29 -2.55
N GLN A 207 -14.22 -2.90 -1.89
CA GLN A 207 -15.26 -2.18 -1.16
C GLN A 207 -14.72 -1.83 0.24
N PHE A 208 -14.06 -0.67 0.36
CA PHE A 208 -13.38 -0.22 1.58
C PHE A 208 -14.28 0.02 2.81
N PHE A 209 -15.61 -0.03 2.68
CA PHE A 209 -16.53 0.28 3.78
C PHE A 209 -17.58 -0.80 3.97
N PRO A 210 -17.58 -1.55 5.09
CA PRO A 210 -18.78 -2.24 5.52
C PRO A 210 -19.85 -1.19 5.79
N ASN A 211 -21.04 -1.40 5.24
CA ASN A 211 -22.18 -0.50 5.27
C ASN A 211 -22.51 -0.02 6.70
N ARG A 212 -21.91 1.08 7.16
CA ARG A 212 -22.38 1.85 8.31
C ARG A 212 -22.75 3.25 7.84
N VAL A 213 -23.95 3.35 7.28
CA VAL A 213 -24.61 4.62 7.02
C VAL A 213 -25.62 4.79 8.15
N GLN A 214 -25.34 5.68 9.10
CA GLN A 214 -26.33 6.22 10.01
C GLN A 214 -26.43 7.71 9.68
N LEU A 215 -27.58 8.11 9.14
CA LEU A 215 -27.96 9.51 9.12
C LEU A 215 -28.43 9.84 10.54
N LEU A 216 -27.68 10.69 11.24
CA LEU A 216 -28.24 11.52 12.31
C LEU A 216 -28.76 12.82 11.67
#